data_AF-A0A560EUU8-F1
#
_entry.id   AF-A0A560EUU8-F1
#
_cell.length_a   1.000
_cell.length_b   1.000
_cell.length_c   1.000
_cell.angle_alpha   90.00
_cell.angle_beta   90.00
_cell.angle_gamma   90.00
#
_symmetry.space_group_name_H-M   'P 1'
#
loop_
_entity.id
_entity.type
_entity.pdbx_description
1 polymer ?
#
loop_
_entity_poly.entity_id
_entity_poly.type
_entity_poly.pdbx_seq_one_letter_code
_entity_poly.pdbx_strand_id
1 'polypeptide(L)'
;MSKLQFDGVKHQIALINASGSAVGTWAAYNNVDSHATIRHIHNGIYTIQDRIRPHHHTASADGPYGLHGIIRFDVPGHPGIGVHSGRAHARHLPGPEHPTMGCIRTSDEAMAAICGVMIRDPLATIEVFNNDASAARIASIVNHHQSLQGRAYA
;
A
#
# COMPACT_ATOMS: atom_id res chain seq x y z
N MET A 1 19.03 -7.44 -0.58
CA MET A 1 18.04 -6.42 -0.95
C MET A 1 16.68 -6.92 -0.54
N SER A 2 15.99 -6.09 0.22
CA SER A 2 14.62 -6.36 0.65
C SER A 2 13.65 -6.18 -0.52
N LYS A 3 12.48 -6.79 -0.42
CA LYS A 3 11.39 -6.63 -1.39
C LYS A 3 10.05 -6.53 -0.68
N LEU A 4 9.06 -5.97 -1.36
CA LEU A 4 7.67 -5.97 -0.94
C LEU A 4 6.90 -7.05 -1.68
N GLN A 5 5.89 -7.63 -1.04
CA GLN A 5 4.96 -8.58 -1.64
C GLN A 5 3.54 -8.14 -1.31
N PHE A 6 2.75 -7.79 -2.32
CA PHE A 6 1.37 -7.37 -2.18
C PHE A 6 0.42 -8.43 -2.76
N ASP A 7 -0.46 -8.96 -1.91
CA ASP A 7 -1.53 -9.89 -2.27
C ASP A 7 -2.85 -9.12 -2.37
N GLY A 8 -3.34 -8.94 -3.60
CA GLY A 8 -4.55 -8.18 -3.88
C GLY A 8 -5.82 -8.80 -3.30
N VAL A 9 -5.90 -10.13 -3.20
CA VAL A 9 -7.08 -10.84 -2.65
C VAL A 9 -7.06 -10.85 -1.13
N LYS A 10 -5.89 -11.00 -0.50
CA LYS A 10 -5.78 -10.98 0.97
C LYS A 10 -5.75 -9.56 1.55
N HIS A 11 -5.58 -8.55 0.71
CA HIS A 11 -5.41 -7.15 1.13
C HIS A 11 -4.25 -6.99 2.11
N GLN A 12 -3.10 -7.54 1.75
CA GLN A 12 -1.92 -7.55 2.60
C GLN A 12 -0.67 -7.17 1.82
N ILE A 13 0.22 -6.45 2.51
CA ILE A 13 1.59 -6.24 2.07
C ILE A 13 2.55 -6.84 3.08
N ALA A 14 3.52 -7.60 2.60
CA ALA A 14 4.61 -8.16 3.38
C ALA A 14 5.94 -7.51 3.00
N LEU A 15 6.76 -7.23 4.01
CA LEU A 15 8.16 -6.83 3.83
C LEU A 15 9.04 -8.07 3.97
N ILE A 16 9.76 -8.41 2.92
CA ILE A 16 10.67 -9.55 2.87
C ILE A 16 12.11 -9.03 2.88
N ASN A 17 12.92 -9.49 3.82
CA ASN A 17 14.32 -9.08 3.92
C ASN A 17 15.21 -9.79 2.88
N ALA A 18 16.49 -9.41 2.82
CA ALA A 18 17.48 -10.04 1.94
C ALA A 18 17.64 -11.57 2.12
N SER A 19 17.33 -12.14 3.29
CA SER A 19 17.39 -13.59 3.53
C SER A 19 16.14 -14.33 3.08
N GLY A 20 15.14 -13.64 2.54
CA GLY A 20 13.86 -14.21 2.13
C GLY A 20 12.85 -14.39 3.27
N SER A 21 13.15 -13.88 4.47
CA SER A 21 12.26 -13.96 5.62
C SER A 21 11.28 -12.78 5.65
N ALA A 22 10.02 -13.04 6.00
CA ALA A 22 9.07 -11.98 6.28
C ALA A 22 9.46 -11.23 7.57
N VAL A 23 9.67 -9.92 7.45
CA VAL A 23 9.89 -9.01 8.58
C VAL A 23 8.57 -8.63 9.25
N GLY A 24 7.52 -8.47 8.43
CA GLY A 24 6.19 -8.14 8.89
C GLY A 24 5.17 -8.21 7.75
N THR A 25 3.90 -8.19 8.11
CA THR A 25 2.77 -8.20 7.18
C THR A 25 1.66 -7.31 7.72
N TRP A 26 1.12 -6.44 6.88
CA TRP A 26 0.13 -5.43 7.27
C TRP A 26 -1.00 -5.37 6.27
N ALA A 27 -2.13 -4.78 6.69
CA ALA A 27 -3.23 -4.45 5.79
C ALA A 27 -2.76 -3.48 4.71
N ALA A 28 -3.11 -3.76 3.46
CA ALA A 28 -2.84 -2.90 2.34
C ALA A 28 -3.86 -3.12 1.23
N TYR A 29 -4.20 -2.06 0.50
CA TYR A 29 -5.22 -2.12 -0.55
C TYR A 29 -4.79 -1.35 -1.78
N ASN A 30 -5.15 -1.88 -2.94
CA ASN A 30 -5.08 -1.15 -4.21
C ASN A 30 -6.48 -0.65 -4.59
N ASN A 31 -7.13 0.07 -3.67
CA ASN A 31 -8.42 0.69 -3.92
C ASN A 31 -8.21 1.89 -4.84
N VAL A 32 -8.76 1.81 -6.04
CA VAL A 32 -8.60 2.83 -7.05
C VAL A 32 -9.85 3.69 -7.15
N ASP A 33 -9.65 5.00 -7.05
CA ASP A 33 -10.68 6.01 -7.21
C ASP A 33 -11.27 5.97 -8.62
N SER A 34 -12.57 6.22 -8.75
CA SER A 34 -13.28 6.17 -10.04
C SER A 34 -12.76 7.18 -11.06
N HIS A 35 -12.06 8.23 -10.63
CA HIS A 35 -11.47 9.25 -11.51
C HIS A 35 -10.06 8.88 -11.98
N ALA A 36 -9.48 7.77 -11.51
CA ALA A 36 -8.15 7.33 -11.94
C ALA A 36 -8.17 6.76 -13.37
N THR A 37 -7.03 6.89 -14.05
CA THR A 37 -6.84 6.34 -15.40
C THR A 37 -6.45 4.86 -15.38
N ILE A 38 -5.88 4.38 -14.27
CA ILE A 38 -5.63 2.97 -14.01
C ILE A 38 -6.84 2.36 -13.31
N ARG A 39 -7.11 1.07 -13.51
CA ARG A 39 -8.17 0.34 -12.79
C ARG A 39 -7.65 -0.38 -11.55
N HIS A 40 -6.46 -0.94 -11.67
CA HIS A 40 -5.69 -1.62 -10.62
C HIS A 40 -4.27 -1.81 -11.14
N ILE A 41 -3.31 -2.04 -10.25
CA ILE A 41 -1.96 -2.44 -10.62
C ILE A 41 -2.01 -3.91 -11.05
N HIS A 42 -1.51 -4.22 -12.23
CA HIS A 42 -1.51 -5.61 -12.70
C HIS A 42 -0.57 -6.50 -11.87
N ASN A 43 -0.78 -7.81 -11.92
CA ASN A 43 0.18 -8.75 -11.35
C ASN A 43 1.53 -8.64 -12.06
N GLY A 44 2.61 -8.71 -11.29
CA GLY A 44 3.96 -8.58 -11.83
C GLY A 44 4.98 -8.18 -10.78
N ILE A 45 6.24 -8.09 -11.20
CA ILE A 45 7.33 -7.59 -10.38
C ILE A 45 7.73 -6.22 -10.92
N TYR A 46 7.67 -5.21 -10.07
CA TYR A 46 7.98 -3.83 -10.41
C TYR A 46 9.24 -3.37 -9.68
N THR A 47 10.07 -2.58 -10.37
CA THR A 47 11.28 -2.00 -9.80
C THR A 47 10.91 -0.84 -8.88
N ILE A 48 11.48 -0.84 -7.66
CA ILE A 48 11.36 0.30 -6.75
C ILE A 48 12.27 1.44 -7.24
N GLN A 49 11.70 2.64 -7.38
CA GLN A 49 12.42 3.87 -7.69
C GLN A 49 13.10 4.44 -6.42
N ASP A 50 12.32 4.52 -5.34
CA ASP A 50 12.73 5.11 -4.07
C ASP A 50 13.40 4.06 -3.16
N ARG A 51 14.59 3.58 -3.55
CA ARG A 51 15.19 2.35 -2.97
C ARG A 51 15.66 2.44 -1.52
N ILE A 52 16.15 3.62 -1.11
CA ILE A 52 16.84 3.83 0.18
C ILE A 52 16.08 4.74 1.14
N ARG A 53 15.15 5.55 0.62
CA ARG A 53 14.24 6.39 1.38
C ARG A 53 13.01 6.72 0.53
N PRO A 54 11.83 6.93 1.12
CA PRO A 54 10.65 7.37 0.38
C PRO A 54 10.83 8.75 -0.26
N HIS A 55 9.98 9.04 -1.25
CA HIS A 55 9.75 10.40 -1.72
C HIS A 55 8.89 11.16 -0.69
N HIS A 56 9.44 12.25 -0.17
CA HIS A 56 8.84 12.99 0.95
C HIS A 56 7.69 13.91 0.50
N HIS A 57 6.66 13.95 1.34
CA HIS A 57 5.58 14.93 1.31
C HIS A 57 5.42 15.54 2.71
N THR A 58 4.55 16.55 2.84
CA THR A 58 4.18 17.09 4.15
C THR A 58 3.65 15.97 5.05
N ALA A 59 4.36 15.70 6.14
CA ALA A 59 4.05 14.60 7.04
C ALA A 59 2.73 14.88 7.79
N SER A 60 1.74 14.03 7.56
CA SER A 60 0.46 14.07 8.27
C SER A 60 -0.23 12.71 8.12
N ALA A 61 -0.63 12.11 9.24
CA ALA A 61 -1.40 10.84 9.23
C ALA A 61 -2.72 10.98 8.44
N ASP A 62 -3.32 12.16 8.41
CA ASP A 62 -4.55 12.46 7.65
C ASP A 62 -4.29 13.02 6.24
N GLY A 63 -3.02 13.30 5.95
CA GLY A 63 -2.56 13.70 4.63
C GLY A 63 -2.70 12.59 3.59
N PRO A 64 -2.53 12.92 2.30
CA PRO A 64 -2.67 11.95 1.22
C PRO A 64 -1.62 10.82 1.23
N TYR A 65 -0.42 11.12 1.78
CA TYR A 65 0.76 10.24 1.77
C TYR A 65 1.28 9.88 3.17
N GLY A 66 0.49 10.17 4.22
CA GLY A 66 0.83 9.80 5.59
C GLY A 66 2.05 10.51 6.18
N LEU A 67 2.64 9.91 7.20
CA LEU A 67 3.79 10.47 7.91
C LEU A 67 5.12 10.23 7.19
N HIS A 68 5.17 9.24 6.28
CA HIS A 68 6.41 8.72 5.72
C HIS A 68 6.61 9.06 4.23
N GLY A 69 5.60 9.61 3.56
CA GLY A 69 5.64 9.84 2.11
C GLY A 69 5.32 8.59 1.32
N ILE A 70 5.85 8.50 0.09
CA ILE A 70 5.53 7.44 -0.88
C ILE A 70 6.79 6.73 -1.36
N ILE A 71 6.73 5.39 -1.47
CA ILE A 71 7.76 4.57 -2.09
C ILE A 71 7.27 4.22 -3.50
N ARG A 72 7.79 4.92 -4.51
CA ARG A 72 7.35 4.76 -5.90
C ARG A 72 7.98 3.55 -6.56
N PHE A 73 7.25 2.96 -7.50
CA PHE A 73 7.73 1.87 -8.34
C PHE A 73 7.24 2.02 -9.78
N ASP A 74 7.98 1.40 -10.71
CA ASP A 74 7.80 1.59 -12.15
C ASP A 74 6.58 0.84 -12.69
N VAL A 75 5.40 1.47 -12.68
CA VAL A 75 4.21 0.96 -13.37
C VAL A 75 4.15 1.54 -14.80
N PRO A 76 4.19 0.71 -15.85
CA PRO A 76 4.14 1.19 -17.24
C PRO A 76 2.93 2.08 -17.50
N GLY A 77 3.15 3.26 -18.06
CA GLY A 77 2.09 4.23 -18.41
C GLY A 77 1.48 5.00 -17.22
N HIS A 78 1.90 4.72 -15.98
CA HIS A 78 1.32 5.32 -14.77
C HIS A 78 2.41 5.83 -13.82
N PRO A 79 2.94 7.05 -14.05
CA PRO A 79 4.00 7.61 -13.23
C PRO A 79 3.48 7.95 -11.82
N GLY A 80 4.36 7.82 -10.82
CA GLY A 80 4.07 8.23 -9.44
C GLY A 80 3.25 7.23 -8.62
N ILE A 81 2.93 6.05 -9.16
CA ILE A 81 2.36 4.95 -8.38
C ILE A 81 3.38 4.46 -7.35
N GLY A 82 2.90 4.16 -6.14
CA GLY A 82 3.75 3.71 -5.06
C GLY A 82 2.98 3.07 -3.91
N VAL A 83 3.74 2.74 -2.87
CA VAL A 83 3.22 2.32 -1.56
C VAL A 83 3.30 3.50 -0.61
N HIS A 84 2.21 3.82 0.06
CA HIS A 84 2.18 4.88 1.07
C HIS A 84 1.08 4.66 2.10
N SER A 85 1.11 5.47 3.16
CA SER A 85 0.05 5.53 4.17
C SER A 85 -0.80 6.79 3.99
N GLY A 86 -1.45 7.25 5.06
CA GLY A 86 -2.25 8.47 5.07
C GLY A 86 -3.74 8.21 5.16
N ARG A 87 -4.51 9.30 5.23
CA ARG A 87 -5.97 9.27 5.40
C ARG A 87 -6.42 8.47 6.63
N ALA A 88 -5.59 8.43 7.67
CA ALA A 88 -5.78 7.60 8.86
C ALA A 88 -7.18 7.76 9.49
N HIS A 89 -7.73 8.98 9.49
CA HIS A 89 -9.04 9.28 10.04
C HIS A 89 -10.05 9.76 8.98
N ALA A 90 -9.90 9.35 7.72
CA ALA A 90 -10.88 9.70 6.69
C ALA A 90 -12.28 9.18 7.06
N ARG A 91 -13.30 10.04 6.91
CA ARG A 91 -14.68 9.73 7.28
C ARG A 91 -15.24 8.49 6.57
N HIS A 92 -14.79 8.24 5.35
CA HIS A 92 -15.17 7.08 4.55
C HIS A 92 -13.91 6.32 4.15
N LEU A 93 -13.88 5.03 4.48
CA LEU A 93 -12.77 4.10 4.24
C LEU A 93 -11.44 4.68 4.77
N PRO A 94 -11.22 4.70 6.09
CA PRO A 94 -10.01 5.27 6.68
C PRO A 94 -8.76 4.43 6.39
N GLY A 95 -7.62 5.12 6.37
CA GLY A 95 -6.29 4.50 6.33
C GLY A 95 -6.09 3.64 5.09
N PRO A 96 -5.62 2.38 5.24
CA PRO A 96 -5.31 1.48 4.13
C PRO A 96 -6.41 1.37 3.07
N GLU A 97 -7.69 1.39 3.48
CA GLU A 97 -8.82 1.21 2.57
C GLU A 97 -9.17 2.46 1.75
N HIS A 98 -8.65 3.63 2.13
CA HIS A 98 -9.02 4.85 1.45
C HIS A 98 -8.60 4.80 -0.03
N PRO A 99 -9.48 5.14 -0.98
CA PRO A 99 -9.13 5.10 -2.40
C PRO A 99 -7.95 6.01 -2.76
N THR A 100 -7.21 5.61 -3.79
CA THR A 100 -6.06 6.31 -4.34
C THR A 100 -6.20 6.46 -5.86
N MET A 101 -5.32 7.23 -6.49
CA MET A 101 -5.26 7.31 -7.95
C MET A 101 -4.53 6.10 -8.60
N GLY A 102 -4.38 4.98 -7.89
CA GLY A 102 -3.71 3.77 -8.38
C GLY A 102 -2.67 3.15 -7.45
N CYS A 103 -2.37 3.78 -6.31
CA CYS A 103 -1.38 3.33 -5.35
C CYS A 103 -1.85 2.12 -4.52
N ILE A 104 -0.89 1.50 -3.85
CA ILE A 104 -1.16 0.59 -2.73
C ILE A 104 -1.10 1.43 -1.46
N ARG A 105 -2.24 1.57 -0.76
CA ARG A 105 -2.26 2.25 0.53
C ARG A 105 -2.18 1.26 1.68
N THR A 106 -1.34 1.54 2.67
CA THR A 106 -1.14 0.76 3.90
C THR A 106 -1.18 1.68 5.13
N SER A 107 -0.76 1.22 6.31
CA SER A 107 -0.76 1.99 7.55
C SER A 107 0.56 2.75 7.74
N ASP A 108 0.56 3.78 8.61
CA ASP A 108 1.81 4.46 9.00
C ASP A 108 2.77 3.50 9.71
N GLU A 109 2.26 2.54 10.48
CA GLU A 109 3.08 1.49 11.12
C GLU A 109 3.85 0.65 10.08
N ALA A 110 3.16 0.20 9.03
CA ALA A 110 3.78 -0.54 7.94
C ALA A 110 4.86 0.31 7.26
N MET A 111 4.54 1.57 6.95
CA MET A 111 5.51 2.48 6.32
C MET A 111 6.71 2.75 7.21
N ALA A 112 6.52 2.90 8.53
CA ALA A 112 7.61 3.08 9.48
C ALA A 112 8.56 1.87 9.47
N ALA A 113 8.01 0.64 9.53
CA ALA A 113 8.80 -0.59 9.48
C ALA A 113 9.58 -0.72 8.15
N ILE A 114 8.92 -0.43 7.02
CA ILE A 114 9.53 -0.45 5.70
C ILE A 114 10.68 0.57 5.63
N CYS A 115 10.45 1.81 6.06
CA CYS A 115 11.46 2.86 6.08
C CYS A 115 12.66 2.49 6.98
N GLY A 116 12.40 1.87 8.13
CA GLY A 116 13.44 1.38 9.02
C GLY A 116 14.36 0.36 8.36
N VAL A 117 13.81 -0.52 7.52
CA VAL A 117 14.59 -1.50 6.75
C VAL A 117 15.35 -0.85 5.60
N MET A 118 14.72 0.06 4.85
CA MET A 118 15.33 0.73 3.67
C MET A 118 16.66 1.41 3.97
N ILE A 119 16.85 1.91 5.21
CA ILE A 119 18.09 2.54 5.67
C ILE A 119 19.28 1.57 5.61
N ARG A 120 19.04 0.28 5.84
CA ARG A 120 20.08 -0.75 5.98
C ARG A 120 20.12 -1.70 4.79
N ASP A 121 18.96 -2.04 4.25
CA ASP A 121 18.79 -2.97 3.15
C ASP A 121 17.84 -2.34 2.12
N PRO A 122 18.38 -1.76 1.03
CA PRO A 122 17.58 -1.08 0.02
C PRO A 122 16.48 -1.99 -0.54
N LEU A 123 15.30 -1.42 -0.75
CA LEU A 123 14.22 -2.10 -1.44
C LEU A 123 14.54 -2.22 -2.93
N ALA A 124 14.45 -3.44 -3.46
CA ALA A 124 14.71 -3.69 -4.87
C ALA A 124 13.44 -3.70 -5.71
N THR A 125 12.42 -4.44 -5.26
CA THR A 125 11.21 -4.70 -6.03
C THR A 125 9.98 -4.75 -5.14
N ILE A 126 8.83 -4.60 -5.78
CA ILE A 126 7.53 -5.04 -5.26
C ILE A 126 6.97 -6.10 -6.21
N GLU A 127 6.55 -7.22 -5.64
CA GLU A 127 5.79 -8.25 -6.33
C GLU A 127 4.31 -8.06 -6.02
N VAL A 128 3.50 -7.87 -7.06
CA VAL A 128 2.04 -7.78 -7.00
C VAL A 128 1.47 -9.07 -7.54
N PHE A 129 0.61 -9.72 -6.77
CA PHE A 129 -0.04 -10.96 -7.16
C PHE A 129 -1.46 -11.02 -6.62
N ASN A 130 -2.30 -11.85 -7.25
CA ASN A 130 -3.73 -11.94 -6.96
C ASN A 130 -4.43 -10.57 -6.94
N ASN A 131 -3.96 -9.61 -7.74
CA ASN A 131 -4.59 -8.31 -7.87
C ASN A 131 -5.27 -8.22 -9.23
N ASP A 132 -6.59 -8.23 -9.21
CA ASP A 132 -7.43 -7.99 -10.37
C ASP A 132 -8.43 -6.85 -10.08
N ALA A 133 -9.17 -6.43 -11.11
CA ALA A 133 -10.15 -5.35 -10.97
C ALA A 133 -11.26 -5.70 -9.95
N SER A 134 -11.55 -6.98 -9.75
CA SER A 134 -12.48 -7.43 -8.71
C SER A 134 -11.84 -7.28 -7.35
N ALA A 135 -10.62 -7.74 -7.10
CA ALA A 135 -9.91 -7.59 -5.83
C ALA A 135 -9.76 -6.11 -5.43
N ALA A 136 -9.38 -5.25 -6.38
CA ALA A 136 -9.28 -3.80 -6.19
C ALA A 136 -10.64 -3.13 -5.89
N ARG A 137 -11.76 -3.75 -6.28
CA ARG A 137 -13.14 -3.26 -6.06
C ARG A 137 -13.86 -3.99 -4.91
N ILE A 138 -13.55 -5.24 -4.62
CA ILE A 138 -14.10 -6.04 -3.53
C ILE A 138 -13.66 -5.39 -2.22
N ALA A 139 -12.43 -4.91 -2.12
CA ALA A 139 -12.00 -4.08 -1.00
C ALA A 139 -12.84 -2.81 -0.81
N SER A 140 -13.39 -2.22 -1.87
CA SER A 140 -14.33 -1.09 -1.73
C SER A 140 -15.79 -1.52 -1.53
N ILE A 141 -16.17 -2.75 -1.92
CA ILE A 141 -17.54 -3.30 -1.85
C ILE A 141 -17.83 -4.06 -0.54
N VAL A 142 -16.85 -4.75 0.06
CA VAL A 142 -17.04 -5.58 1.28
C VAL A 142 -17.64 -4.75 2.44
N ASN A 143 -17.44 -3.43 2.43
CA ASN A 143 -17.99 -2.49 3.42
C ASN A 143 -19.32 -1.82 3.04
N HIS A 144 -19.96 -2.17 1.91
CA HIS A 144 -21.37 -1.83 1.70
C HIS A 144 -22.33 -2.79 2.43
N HIS A 145 -21.85 -3.97 2.86
CA HIS A 145 -22.68 -5.04 3.43
C HIS A 145 -22.21 -5.63 4.78
N GLN A 146 -21.13 -5.14 5.40
CA GLN A 146 -20.79 -5.53 6.79
C GLN A 146 -21.25 -4.45 7.77
N SER A 147 -22.35 -4.73 8.47
CA SER A 147 -22.75 -4.01 9.67
C SER A 147 -21.61 -4.00 10.69
N LEU A 148 -21.25 -2.82 11.18
CA LEU A 148 -20.32 -2.57 12.28
C LEU A 148 -20.88 -3.07 13.63
N GLN A 149 -21.21 -4.35 13.75
CA GLN A 149 -21.49 -4.98 15.03
C GLN A 149 -20.31 -5.88 15.42
N GLY A 150 -19.55 -5.42 16.42
CA GLY A 150 -18.94 -6.35 17.37
C GLY A 150 -17.42 -6.54 17.34
N ARG A 151 -16.61 -5.47 17.25
CA ARG A 151 -15.22 -5.55 17.74
C ARG A 151 -14.91 -4.44 18.71
N ALA A 152 -15.00 -4.78 20.00
CA ALA A 152 -14.49 -4.00 21.10
C ALA A 152 -12.96 -3.95 21.02
N TYR A 153 -12.40 -2.74 21.10
CA TYR A 153 -10.99 -2.54 21.40
C TYR A 153 -10.88 -2.38 22.92
N ALA A 154 -10.02 -3.21 23.52
CA ALA A 154 -9.55 -3.03 24.89
C ALA A 154 -8.68 -1.77 24.99
#